data_AF-A0A520HMF7-F1
#
_entry.id   AF-A0A520HMF7-F1
#
_cell.length_a   1.000
_cell.length_b   1.000
_cell.length_c   1.000
_cell.angle_alpha   90.00
_cell.angle_beta   90.00
_cell.angle_gamma   90.00
#
_symmetry.space_group_name_H-M   'P 1'
#
loop_
_entity.id
_entity.type
_entity.pdbx_description
1 polymer ?
#
loop_
_entity_poly.entity_id
_entity_poly.type
_entity_poly.pdbx_seq_one_letter_code
_entity_poly.pdbx_strand_id
1 'polypeptide(L)'
;DDARALLPHLARLQLVEVSFPSFRDGRGYSAARILREAGYAGELRAAGDVLVDQLPLMRRCGFDAFAPEAEIDAATLAASLDRYDDRYQPAADPAVPVWKRRHG
;
A
#
# COMPACT_ATOMS: atom_id res chain seq x y z
N ASP A 1 10.83 12.71 -8.39
CA ASP A 1 10.04 11.61 -7.80
C ASP A 1 8.62 11.59 -8.36
N ASP A 2 8.46 11.26 -9.65
CA ASP A 2 7.15 10.91 -10.21
C ASP A 2 7.18 9.43 -10.55
N ALA A 3 6.30 8.65 -9.92
CA ALA A 3 6.15 7.22 -10.18
C ALA A 3 5.85 6.92 -11.66
N ARG A 4 5.29 7.90 -12.40
CA ARG A 4 5.00 7.74 -13.84
C ARG A 4 6.25 7.51 -14.69
N ALA A 5 7.43 7.89 -14.21
CA ALA A 5 8.68 7.61 -14.90
C ALA A 5 8.97 6.09 -15.00
N LEU A 6 8.37 5.26 -14.13
CA LEU A 6 8.57 3.81 -14.14
C LEU A 6 7.62 3.08 -15.10
N LEU A 7 6.56 3.72 -15.61
CA LEU A 7 5.52 3.06 -16.43
C LEU A 7 6.08 2.29 -17.63
N PRO A 8 7.05 2.82 -18.41
CA PRO A 8 7.62 2.09 -19.55
C PRO A 8 8.43 0.84 -19.17
N HIS A 9 8.64 0.60 -17.87
CA HIS A 9 9.56 -0.41 -17.37
C HIS A 9 8.90 -1.44 -16.45
N LEU A 10 7.62 -1.26 -16.09
CA LEU A 10 6.94 -2.07 -15.06
C LEU A 10 7.05 -3.58 -15.28
N ALA A 11 6.95 -4.04 -16.53
CA ALA A 11 7.02 -5.46 -16.87
C ALA A 11 8.38 -6.12 -16.54
N ARG A 12 9.43 -5.33 -16.30
CA ARG A 12 10.79 -5.81 -15.98
C ARG A 12 11.16 -5.62 -14.51
N LEU A 13 10.32 -4.94 -13.73
CA LEU A 13 10.57 -4.65 -12.33
C LEU A 13 9.89 -5.72 -11.49
N GLN A 14 10.67 -6.36 -10.60
CA GLN A 14 10.13 -7.30 -9.62
C GLN A 14 9.79 -6.61 -8.29
N LEU A 15 10.48 -5.50 -8.00
CA LEU A 15 10.33 -4.71 -6.80
C LEU A 15 10.37 -3.23 -7.15
N VAL A 16 9.45 -2.48 -6.55
CA VAL A 16 9.52 -1.02 -6.44
C VAL A 16 9.46 -0.70 -4.95
N GLU A 17 10.49 -0.03 -4.45
CA GLU A 17 10.51 0.51 -3.10
C GLU A 17 10.15 2.00 -3.13
N VAL A 18 9.24 2.41 -2.26
CA VAL A 18 8.86 3.81 -2.06
C VAL A 18 9.34 4.22 -0.68
N SER A 19 10.27 5.16 -0.64
CA SER A 19 10.80 5.70 0.60
C SER A 19 9.82 6.68 1.25
N PHE A 20 9.66 6.57 2.57
CA PHE A 20 8.91 7.47 3.43
C PHE A 20 9.90 8.08 4.45
N PRO A 21 10.57 9.21 4.11
CA PRO A 21 11.55 9.84 5.01
C PRO A 21 10.93 10.40 6.30
N SER A 22 9.61 10.60 6.30
CA SER A 22 8.83 10.96 7.47
C SER A 22 7.42 10.40 7.33
N PHE A 23 6.80 9.99 8.42
CA PHE A 23 5.42 9.49 8.47
C PHE A 23 4.39 10.50 7.93
N ARG A 24 4.76 11.78 7.84
CA ARG A 24 3.93 12.86 7.27
C ARG A 24 4.00 12.94 5.74
N ASP A 25 4.88 12.19 5.09
CA ASP A 25 5.01 12.20 3.64
C ASP A 25 3.91 11.36 2.98
N GLY A 26 2.84 12.03 2.54
CA GLY A 26 1.72 11.40 1.86
C GLY A 26 1.96 11.05 0.38
N ARG A 27 3.03 11.52 -0.26
CA ARG A 27 3.20 11.37 -1.73
C ARG A 27 3.35 9.90 -2.14
N GLY A 28 3.94 9.07 -1.28
CA GLY A 28 4.11 7.64 -1.52
C GLY A 28 2.79 6.88 -1.72
N TYR A 29 1.70 7.30 -1.09
CA TYR A 29 0.37 6.70 -1.28
C TYR A 29 -0.14 6.91 -2.70
N SER A 30 0.01 8.12 -3.24
CA SER A 30 -0.35 8.43 -4.63
C SER A 30 0.54 7.68 -5.62
N ALA A 31 1.84 7.59 -5.34
CA ALA A 31 2.77 6.81 -6.15
C ALA A 31 2.34 5.33 -6.25
N ALA A 32 1.98 4.72 -5.12
CA ALA A 32 1.49 3.35 -5.09
C ALA A 32 0.22 3.15 -5.93
N ARG A 33 -0.76 4.05 -5.80
CA ARG A 33 -1.98 4.02 -6.59
C ARG A 33 -1.71 4.11 -8.09
N ILE A 34 -0.86 5.05 -8.51
CA ILE A 34 -0.47 5.22 -9.91
C ILE A 34 0.14 3.94 -10.47
N LEU A 35 1.06 3.32 -9.74
CA LEU A 35 1.73 2.09 -10.20
C LEU A 35 0.74 0.92 -10.33
N ARG A 36 -0.14 0.72 -9.34
CA ARG A 36 -1.15 -0.35 -9.39
C ARG A 36 -2.19 -0.14 -10.48
N GLU A 37 -2.67 1.09 -10.66
CA GLU A 37 -3.61 1.45 -11.74
C GLU A 37 -2.98 1.27 -13.13
N ALA A 38 -1.66 1.46 -13.24
CA ALA A 38 -0.91 1.17 -14.46
C ALA A 38 -0.54 -0.32 -14.64
N GLY A 39 -1.02 -1.21 -13.76
CA GLY A 39 -0.85 -2.66 -13.90
C GLY A 39 0.45 -3.22 -13.32
N TYR A 40 1.15 -2.49 -12.45
CA TYR A 40 2.31 -3.04 -11.76
C TYR A 40 1.91 -4.20 -10.84
N ALA A 41 2.37 -5.40 -11.16
CA ALA A 41 2.06 -6.64 -10.45
C ALA A 41 3.20 -7.16 -9.55
N GLY A 42 4.38 -6.52 -9.60
CA GLY A 42 5.49 -6.87 -8.72
C GLY A 42 5.27 -6.40 -7.28
N GLU A 43 6.25 -6.70 -6.43
CA GLU A 43 6.25 -6.27 -5.03
C GLU A 43 6.35 -4.75 -4.97
N LEU A 44 5.49 -4.13 -4.15
CA LEU A 44 5.50 -2.71 -3.88
C LEU A 44 5.72 -2.50 -2.38
N ARG A 45 6.92 -2.03 -2.03
CA ARG A 45 7.39 -1.94 -0.66
C ARG A 45 7.38 -0.50 -0.15
N ALA A 46 6.81 -0.28 1.03
CA ALA A 46 6.97 0.98 1.77
C ALA A 46 8.17 0.85 2.72
N ALA A 47 9.15 1.74 2.61
CA ALA A 47 10.36 1.71 3.44
C ALA A 47 10.58 3.06 4.14
N GLY A 48 11.09 3.06 5.38
CA GLY A 48 11.37 4.27 6.15
C GLY A 48 10.48 4.44 7.39
N ASP A 49 10.06 5.67 7.66
CA ASP A 49 9.21 6.07 8.80
C ASP A 49 7.74 5.64 8.57
N VAL A 50 7.54 4.33 8.54
CA VAL A 50 6.25 3.65 8.34
C VAL A 50 5.67 3.27 9.70
N LEU A 51 4.54 3.86 10.05
CA LEU A 51 3.90 3.62 11.35
C LEU A 51 2.84 2.51 11.28
N VAL A 52 2.67 1.78 12.39
CA VAL A 52 1.69 0.70 12.53
C VAL A 52 0.28 1.15 12.11
N ASP A 53 -0.14 2.35 12.50
CA ASP A 53 -1.47 2.89 12.21
C ASP A 53 -1.68 3.23 10.72
N GLN A 54 -0.60 3.37 9.95
CA GLN A 54 -0.64 3.67 8.52
C GLN A 54 -0.73 2.41 7.65
N LEU A 55 -0.30 1.25 8.16
CA LEU A 55 -0.25 -0.02 7.42
C LEU A 55 -1.58 -0.37 6.73
N PRO A 56 -2.77 -0.22 7.36
CA PRO A 56 -4.02 -0.57 6.70
C PRO A 56 -4.29 0.33 5.50
N LEU A 57 -3.98 1.62 5.60
CA LEU A 57 -4.17 2.56 4.51
C LEU A 57 -3.14 2.37 3.40
N MET A 58 -1.88 2.11 3.76
CA MET A 58 -0.83 1.79 2.79
C MET A 58 -1.19 0.53 1.98
N ARG A 59 -1.67 -0.53 2.64
CA ARG A 59 -2.18 -1.73 1.98
C ARG A 59 -3.30 -1.39 0.99
N ARG A 60 -4.27 -0.56 1.40
CA ARG A 60 -5.36 -0.08 0.53
C ARG A 60 -4.86 0.73 -0.67
N CYS A 61 -3.74 1.43 -0.55
CA CYS A 61 -3.12 2.14 -1.68
C CYS A 61 -2.32 1.23 -2.61
N GLY A 62 -2.00 0.02 -2.20
CA GLY A 62 -1.39 -1.01 -3.04
C GLY A 62 -0.06 -1.56 -2.55
N PHE A 63 0.45 -1.10 -1.41
CA PHE A 63 1.67 -1.68 -0.81
C PHE A 63 1.39 -3.11 -0.31
N ASP A 64 2.31 -4.04 -0.57
CA ASP A 64 2.22 -5.43 -0.11
C ASP A 64 3.41 -5.89 0.72
N ALA A 65 4.47 -5.08 0.79
CA ALA A 65 5.62 -5.26 1.65
C ALA A 65 5.95 -4.00 2.45
N PHE A 66 6.53 -4.18 3.64
CA PHE A 66 6.86 -3.10 4.56
C PHE A 66 8.27 -3.31 5.12
N ALA A 67 9.10 -2.27 5.06
CA ALA A 67 10.44 -2.21 5.65
C ALA A 67 10.54 -0.97 6.56
N PRO A 68 9.83 -0.96 7.70
CA PRO A 68 9.85 0.15 8.64
C PRO A 68 11.22 0.28 9.32
N GLU A 69 11.65 1.50 9.64
CA GLU A 69 12.87 1.74 10.42
C GLU A 69 12.75 1.24 11.86
N ALA A 70 11.58 1.41 12.46
CA ALA A 70 11.24 0.81 13.74
C ALA A 70 10.64 -0.57 13.49
N GLU A 71 11.20 -1.61 14.12
CA GLU A 71 10.71 -2.97 13.95
C GLU A 71 9.23 -3.08 14.37
N ILE A 72 8.43 -3.66 13.49
CA ILE A 72 7.03 -4.02 13.74
C ILE A 72 6.97 -5.53 13.74
N ASP A 73 6.68 -6.13 14.90
CA ASP A 73 6.58 -7.57 15.00
C ASP A 73 5.39 -8.10 14.18
N ALA A 74 5.46 -9.38 13.81
CA ALA A 74 4.48 -10.00 12.93
C ALA A 74 3.04 -9.99 13.51
N ALA A 75 2.88 -10.07 14.83
CA ALA A 75 1.57 -10.06 15.46
C ALA A 75 0.97 -8.65 15.43
N THR A 76 1.77 -7.62 15.69
CA THR A 76 1.35 -6.21 15.56
C THR A 76 1.01 -5.86 14.10
N LEU A 77 1.82 -6.32 13.13
CA LEU A 77 1.55 -6.16 11.71
C LEU A 77 0.20 -6.79 11.33
N ALA A 78 -0.01 -8.06 11.69
CA ALA A 78 -1.26 -8.78 11.41
C ALA A 78 -2.47 -8.08 12.06
N ALA A 79 -2.37 -7.76 13.35
CA ALA A 79 -3.43 -7.07 14.09
C ALA A 79 -3.74 -5.69 13.50
N SER A 80 -2.76 -4.99 12.93
CA SER A 80 -3.00 -3.72 12.25
C SER A 80 -3.75 -3.92 10.93
N LEU A 81 -3.26 -4.81 10.06
CA LEU A 81 -3.88 -5.07 8.76
C LEU A 81 -5.33 -5.58 8.91
N ASP A 82 -5.59 -6.39 9.92
CA ASP A 82 -6.91 -6.97 10.23
C ASP A 82 -7.79 -6.07 11.11
N ARG A 83 -7.33 -4.85 11.46
CA ARG A 83 -8.05 -3.95 12.39
C ARG A 83 -9.48 -3.61 11.97
N TYR A 84 -9.80 -3.70 10.68
CA TYR A 84 -11.15 -3.42 10.20
C TYR A 84 -11.62 -4.50 9.23
N ASP A 85 -12.72 -5.14 9.60
CA ASP A 85 -13.36 -6.21 8.82
C ASP A 85 -13.93 -5.70 7.49
N ASP A 86 -14.39 -4.45 7.47
CA ASP A 86 -15.12 -3.86 6.35
C ASP A 86 -14.46 -2.55 5.87
N ARG A 87 -14.54 -2.32 4.55
CA ARG A 87 -14.05 -1.11 3.90
C ARG A 87 -15.20 -0.35 3.25
N TYR A 88 -15.26 0.97 3.44
CA TYR A 88 -16.31 1.77 2.81
C TYR A 88 -15.96 2.17 1.37
N GLN A 89 -14.70 2.52 1.12
CA GLN A 89 -14.23 3.04 -0.15
C GLN A 89 -13.64 1.93 -1.04
N PRO A 90 -13.73 2.04 -2.37
CA PRO A 90 -12.87 1.26 -3.26
C PRO A 90 -11.40 1.64 -3.07
N ALA A 91 -10.48 0.74 -3.42
CA ALA A 91 -9.04 0.94 -3.27
C ALA A 91 -8.24 0.12 -4.31
N ALA A 92 -6.92 0.04 -4.15
CA ALA A 92 -6.04 -0.80 -4.98
C ALA A 92 -6.07 -2.28 -4.60
N ASP A 93 -6.44 -2.55 -3.35
CA ASP A 93 -6.54 -3.89 -2.80
C ASP A 93 -7.82 -4.59 -3.33
N PRO A 94 -7.91 -5.92 -3.22
CA PRO A 94 -9.08 -6.67 -3.69
C PRO A 94 -10.29 -6.57 -2.75
N ALA A 95 -10.24 -5.73 -1.71
CA ALA A 95 -11.29 -5.65 -0.71
C ALA A 95 -12.60 -5.10 -1.32
N VAL A 96 -13.70 -5.83 -1.13
CA VAL A 96 -15.01 -5.41 -1.62
C VAL A 96 -15.62 -4.40 -0.65
N PRO A 97 -16.03 -3.20 -1.13
CA PRO A 97 -16.67 -2.23 -0.27
C PRO A 97 -17.97 -2.75 0.38
N VAL A 98 -18.18 -2.45 1.66
CA VAL A 98 -19.29 -2.97 2.49
C VAL A 98 -20.66 -2.69 1.90
N TRP A 99 -20.84 -1.56 1.22
CA TRP A 99 -22.12 -1.21 0.59
C TRP A 99 -22.45 -2.11 -0.61
N LYS A 100 -21.46 -2.74 -1.27
CA LYS A 100 -21.71 -3.75 -2.32
C LYS A 100 -22.20 -5.08 -1.73
N ARG A 101 -21.89 -5.37 -0.46
CA ARG A 101 -22.33 -6.60 0.23
C ARG A 101 -23.81 -6.58 0.61
N ARG A 102 -24.44 -5.40 0.65
CA ARG A 102 -25.82 -5.21 1.14
C ARG A 102 -26.93 -5.58 0.13
N HIS A 103 -26.59 -5.76 -1.14
CA HIS A 103 -27.57 -6.02 -2.22
C HIS A 103 -27.30 -7.34 -2.97
N GLY A 104 -26.76 -8.34 -2.27
CA GLY A 104 -26.67 -9.72 -2.75
C GLY A 104 -27.92 -10.52 -2.40
#